data_AF-A0A0D7CQM2-F1
#
_entry.id   AF-A0A0D7CQM2-F1
#
_cell.length_a   1.000
_cell.length_b   1.000
_cell.length_c   1.000
_cell.angle_alpha   90.00
_cell.angle_beta   90.00
_cell.angle_gamma   90.00
#
_symmetry.space_group_name_H-M   'P 1'
#
loop_
_entity.id
_entity.type
_entity.pdbx_description
1 polymer ?
#
loop_
_entity_poly.entity_id
_entity_poly.type
_entity_poly.pdbx_seq_one_letter_code
_entity_poly.pdbx_strand_id
1 'polypeptide(L)'
;MSSTNSSQPPGDEIWRHLAGGREALRRAWGAQLLARGKEEGTVRTDAEVGDVVMIVCGPAAVIRHDAGDWRRCVRNACAGLRAPG
;
A
#
# COMPACT_ATOMS: atom_id res chain seq x y z
N MET A 1 7.26 -46.98 -0.05
CA MET A 1 7.34 -46.13 1.15
C MET A 1 8.08 -44.86 0.76
N SER A 2 7.39 -43.73 0.66
CA SER A 2 8.00 -42.39 0.65
C SER A 2 7.02 -41.45 1.35
N SER A 3 7.34 -41.16 2.62
CA SER A 3 6.74 -40.09 3.39
C SER A 3 7.29 -38.76 2.89
N THR A 4 6.43 -37.83 2.47
CA THR A 4 6.74 -36.41 2.56
C THR A 4 5.85 -35.84 3.65
N ASN A 5 6.50 -35.65 4.79
CA ASN A 5 6.00 -35.02 5.99
C ASN A 5 5.54 -33.58 5.65
N SER A 6 4.23 -33.39 5.48
CA SER A 6 3.59 -32.07 5.47
C SER A 6 3.66 -31.48 6.87
N SER A 7 4.76 -30.81 7.18
CA SER A 7 4.91 -30.00 8.39
C SER A 7 5.13 -28.53 7.99
N GLN A 8 4.26 -27.99 7.14
CA GLN A 8 4.06 -26.55 7.08
C GLN A 8 3.05 -26.22 8.20
N PRO A 9 3.41 -25.42 9.21
CA PRO A 9 2.49 -25.16 10.32
C PRO A 9 1.27 -24.42 9.78
N PRO A 10 0.02 -24.83 10.10
CA PRO A 10 -1.23 -24.30 9.51
C PRO A 10 -1.42 -22.78 9.64
N GLY A 11 -0.59 -22.12 10.45
CA GLY A 11 -0.55 -20.68 10.56
C GLY A 11 -0.09 -19.98 9.28
N ASP A 12 0.78 -20.55 8.44
CA ASP A 12 1.37 -19.84 7.29
C ASP A 12 0.35 -19.53 6.17
N GLU A 13 -0.63 -20.41 5.97
CA GLU A 13 -1.74 -20.22 5.04
C GLU A 13 -2.79 -19.23 5.59
N ILE A 14 -3.09 -19.33 6.89
CA ILE A 14 -3.94 -18.35 7.59
C ILE A 14 -3.31 -16.96 7.55
N TRP A 15 -2.00 -16.86 7.80
CA TRP A 15 -1.25 -15.60 7.71
C TRP A 15 -1.25 -15.04 6.29
N ARG A 16 -1.10 -15.89 5.26
CA ARG A 16 -1.22 -15.47 3.84
C ARG A 16 -2.60 -14.96 3.49
N HIS A 17 -3.67 -15.64 3.93
CA HIS A 17 -5.04 -15.24 3.66
C HIS A 17 -5.39 -13.92 4.35
N LEU A 18 -5.01 -13.76 5.63
CA LEU A 18 -5.18 -12.52 6.38
C LEU A 18 -4.30 -11.37 5.82
N ALA A 19 -3.08 -11.67 5.38
CA ALA A 19 -2.21 -10.69 4.71
C ALA A 19 -2.80 -10.25 3.36
N GLY A 20 -3.34 -11.19 2.58
CA GLY A 20 -4.06 -10.91 1.34
C GLY A 20 -5.31 -10.06 1.56
N GLY A 21 -6.09 -10.35 2.60
CA GLY A 21 -7.26 -9.56 2.99
C GLY A 21 -6.92 -8.11 3.35
N ARG A 22 -5.83 -7.90 4.11
CA ARG A 22 -5.37 -6.54 4.44
C ARG A 22 -4.86 -5.76 3.23
N GLU A 23 -4.24 -6.44 2.26
CA GLU A 23 -3.80 -5.82 1.00
C GLU A 23 -4.99 -5.45 0.11
N ALA A 24 -5.96 -6.36 -0.04
CA ALA A 24 -7.19 -6.09 -0.77
C ALA A 24 -7.97 -4.91 -0.17
N LEU A 25 -8.08 -4.84 1.17
CA LEU A 25 -8.72 -3.72 1.86
C LEU A 25 -8.00 -2.39 1.60
N ARG A 26 -6.66 -2.36 1.68
CA ARG A 26 -5.87 -1.15 1.37
C ARG A 26 -6.08 -0.68 -0.06
N ARG A 27 -6.10 -1.60 -1.02
CA ARG A 27 -6.35 -1.27 -2.43
C ARG A 27 -7.76 -0.74 -2.64
N ALA A 28 -8.77 -1.35 -2.03
CA ALA A 28 -10.15 -0.91 -2.14
C ALA A 28 -10.38 0.48 -1.53
N TRP A 29 -9.79 0.76 -0.37
CA TRP A 29 -9.82 2.10 0.24
C TRP A 29 -9.02 3.11 -0.58
N GLY A 30 -7.83 2.74 -1.05
CA GLY A 30 -7.01 3.58 -1.91
C GLY A 30 -7.75 3.97 -3.19
N ALA A 31 -8.46 3.03 -3.83
CA ALA A 31 -9.27 3.29 -5.01
C ALA A 31 -10.40 4.30 -4.75
N GLN A 32 -11.11 4.17 -3.62
CA GLN A 32 -12.18 5.10 -3.27
C GLN A 32 -11.68 6.50 -2.99
N LEU A 33 -10.60 6.64 -2.21
CA LEU A 33 -9.98 7.95 -1.94
C LEU A 33 -9.47 8.59 -3.22
N LEU A 34 -8.89 7.79 -4.11
CA LEU A 34 -8.36 8.25 -5.38
C LEU A 34 -9.46 8.71 -6.33
N ALA A 35 -10.54 7.93 -6.46
CA ALA A 35 -11.71 8.31 -7.25
C ALA A 35 -12.29 9.64 -6.75
N ARG A 36 -12.46 9.77 -5.43
CA ARG A 36 -12.95 11.00 -4.81
C ARG A 36 -12.04 12.19 -5.07
N GLY A 37 -10.73 12.04 -4.88
CA GLY A 37 -9.76 13.11 -5.11
C GLY A 37 -9.70 13.56 -6.57
N LYS A 38 -9.91 12.64 -7.52
CA LYS A 38 -10.01 12.96 -8.94
C LYS A 38 -11.30 13.71 -9.26
N GLU A 39 -12.44 13.27 -8.72
CA GLU A 39 -13.74 13.96 -8.87
C GLU A 39 -13.68 15.41 -8.34
N GLU A 40 -12.99 15.63 -7.22
CA GLU A 40 -12.81 16.95 -6.62
C GLU A 40 -11.72 17.79 -7.30
N GLY A 41 -11.00 17.24 -8.28
CA GLY A 41 -9.89 17.91 -8.96
C GLY A 41 -8.66 18.16 -8.08
N THR A 42 -8.57 17.50 -6.92
CA THR A 42 -7.43 17.65 -5.99
C THR A 42 -6.27 16.71 -6.30
N VAL A 43 -6.56 15.61 -7.02
CA VAL A 43 -5.59 14.60 -7.44
C VAL A 43 -5.50 14.53 -8.95
N ARG A 44 -4.28 14.36 -9.48
CA ARG A 44 -4.02 14.16 -10.92
C ARG A 44 -4.85 13.00 -11.49
N THR A 45 -5.38 13.17 -12.70
CA THR A 45 -6.33 12.25 -13.32
C THR A 45 -5.73 10.89 -13.70
N ASP A 46 -4.42 10.84 -13.92
CA ASP A 46 -3.63 9.66 -14.25
C ASP A 46 -3.12 8.88 -13.02
N ALA A 47 -3.31 9.39 -11.79
CA ALA A 47 -2.86 8.69 -10.60
C ALA A 47 -3.55 7.32 -10.46
N GLU A 48 -2.81 6.31 -9.99
CA GLU A 48 -3.32 4.95 -9.85
C GLU A 48 -3.31 4.47 -8.40
N VAL A 49 -4.07 3.40 -8.11
CA VAL A 49 -4.05 2.75 -6.79
C VAL A 49 -2.63 2.24 -6.45
N GLY A 50 -1.85 1.86 -7.47
CA GLY A 50 -0.44 1.52 -7.31
C GLY A 50 0.39 2.65 -6.71
N ASP A 51 0.14 3.90 -7.12
CA ASP A 51 0.81 5.08 -6.54
C ASP A 51 0.48 5.21 -5.05
N VAL A 52 -0.80 5.06 -4.68
CA VAL A 52 -1.25 5.16 -3.29
C VAL A 52 -0.61 4.08 -2.42
N VAL A 53 -0.55 2.83 -2.91
CA VAL A 53 0.13 1.73 -2.22
C VAL A 53 1.61 2.05 -2.02
N MET A 54 2.27 2.57 -3.05
CA MET A 54 3.69 2.94 -2.98
C MET A 54 3.94 4.06 -1.95
N ILE A 55 3.06 5.07 -1.91
CA ILE A 55 3.11 6.20 -0.98
C ILE A 55 2.86 5.79 0.47
N VAL A 56 2.14 4.69 0.72
CA VAL A 56 1.98 4.13 2.07
C VAL A 56 3.16 3.22 2.43
N CYS A 57 3.55 2.32 1.53
CA CYS A 57 4.59 1.32 1.77
C CYS A 57 5.99 1.92 1.88
N GLY A 58 6.31 2.94 1.08
CA GLY A 58 7.61 3.62 1.08
C GLY A 58 7.94 4.25 2.43
N PRO A 59 7.13 5.19 2.95
CA PRO A 59 7.33 5.77 4.29
C PRO A 59 7.29 4.74 5.40
N ALA A 60 6.47 3.69 5.30
CA ALA A 60 6.48 2.60 6.27
C ALA A 60 7.83 1.83 6.26
N ALA A 61 8.52 1.74 5.13
CA ALA A 61 9.89 1.21 5.08
C ALA A 61 10.89 2.19 5.72
N VAL A 62 10.77 3.50 5.44
CA VAL A 62 11.63 4.54 6.05
C VAL A 62 11.53 4.51 7.58
N ILE A 63 10.31 4.41 8.13
CA ILE A 63 10.07 4.30 9.57
C ILE A 63 10.67 3.00 10.12
N ARG A 64 10.42 1.86 9.46
CA ARG A 64 10.89 0.54 9.93
C ARG A 64 12.42 0.41 9.95
N HIS A 65 13.12 1.14 9.09
CA HIS A 65 14.57 1.06 8.96
C HIS A 65 15.30 2.29 9.52
N ASP A 66 14.59 3.21 10.17
CA ASP A 66 15.13 4.51 10.62
C ASP A 66 15.95 5.22 9.52
N ALA A 67 15.48 5.12 8.27
CA ALA A 67 16.26 5.49 7.08
C ALA A 67 16.14 6.98 6.72
N GLY A 68 15.62 7.81 7.62
CA GLY A 68 15.50 9.27 7.45
C GLY A 68 14.12 9.84 7.78
N ASP A 69 13.88 11.07 7.31
CA ASP A 69 12.66 11.83 7.62
C ASP A 69 11.44 11.33 6.83
N TRP A 70 10.72 10.38 7.41
CA TRP A 70 9.47 9.84 6.86
C TRP A 70 8.41 10.93 6.61
N ARG A 71 8.39 12.02 7.40
CA ARG A 71 7.42 13.12 7.21
C ARG A 71 7.73 13.86 5.93
N ARG A 72 9.02 14.06 5.62
CA ARG A 72 9.45 14.63 4.33
C ARG A 72 9.09 13.71 3.16
N CYS A 73 9.27 12.40 3.31
CA CYS A 73 8.85 11.43 2.28
C CYS A 73 7.35 11.52 1.99
N VAL A 74 6.50 11.52 3.02
CA VAL A 74 5.03 11.65 2.86
C VAL A 74 4.66 12.96 2.19
N ARG A 75 5.25 14.09 2.60
CA ARG A 75 4.96 15.40 1.99
C ARG A 75 5.30 15.43 0.50
N ASN A 76 6.47 14.91 0.13
CA ASN A 76 6.91 14.87 -1.27
C ASN A 76 6.01 13.97 -2.12
N ALA A 77 5.68 12.78 -1.59
CA ALA A 77 4.75 11.85 -2.21
C ALA A 77 3.37 12.47 -2.47
N CYS A 78 2.78 13.11 -1.45
CA CYS A 78 1.49 13.78 -1.58
C CYS A 78 1.55 14.98 -2.54
N ALA A 79 2.65 15.73 -2.56
CA ALA A 79 2.82 16.83 -3.52
C ALA A 79 2.81 16.34 -4.97
N GLY A 80 3.41 15.18 -5.25
CA GLY A 80 3.42 14.55 -6.58
C GLY A 80 2.07 14.04 -7.07
N LEU A 81 1.09 13.86 -6.17
CA LEU A 81 -0.27 13.44 -6.51
C LEU A 81 -1.20 14.60 -6.87
N ARG A 82 -0.83 15.85 -6.56
CA ARG A 82 -1.73 16.99 -6.78
C ARG A 82 -2.00 17.20 -8.26
N ALA A 83 -3.23 17.57 -8.58
CA ALA A 83 -3.57 17.97 -9.93
C ALA A 83 -2.71 19.19 -10.36
N PRO A 84 -2.26 19.25 -11.63
CA PRO A 84 -1.69 20.48 -12.16
C PRO A 84 -2.76 21.57 -12.13
N GLY A 85 -2.41 22.73 -11.57
CA GLY A 85 -3.30 23.90 -11.48
C GLY A 85 -3.55 24.56 -12.83
#